data_AF-A0A0R0KCZ9-F1
#
_entry.id   AF-A0A0R0KCZ9-F1
#
_cell.length_a   1.000
_cell.length_b   1.000
_cell.length_c   1.000
_cell.angle_alpha   90.00
_cell.angle_beta   90.00
_cell.angle_gamma   90.00
#
_symmetry.space_group_name_H-M   'P 1'
#
loop_
_entity.id
_entity.type
_entity.pdbx_description
1 polymer ?
#
loop_
_entity_poly.entity_id
_entity_poly.type
_entity_poly.pdbx_seq_one_letter_code
_entity_poly.pdbx_strand_id
1 'polypeptide(L)'
;MHSNIKAASSNYTNLVDIGIGIVSGGLGGVVFWLTVLPLGVAKTLIQTNPDKNCSRNPFRILSSIYQKAGFKGCYTGLGPTVSRAFPANAATIVAWELALKMLGIKHD
;
A
#
# COMPACT_ATOMS: atom_id res chain seq x y z
N MET A 1 -4.43 -13.91 44.66
CA MET A 1 -5.57 -13.67 43.74
C MET A 1 -5.42 -12.42 42.85
N HIS A 2 -4.60 -11.41 43.21
CA HIS A 2 -4.43 -10.18 42.40
C HIS A 2 -3.58 -10.33 41.11
N SER A 3 -2.77 -11.39 40.96
CA SER A 3 -1.95 -11.61 39.76
C SER A 3 -2.78 -11.98 38.53
N ASN A 4 -3.82 -12.80 38.69
CA ASN A 4 -4.69 -13.23 37.58
C ASN A 4 -5.49 -12.05 36.99
N ILE A 5 -5.90 -11.09 37.83
CA ILE A 5 -6.61 -9.89 37.36
C ILE A 5 -5.68 -8.99 36.54
N LYS A 6 -4.42 -8.82 36.95
CA LYS A 6 -3.41 -8.09 36.16
C LYS A 6 -3.08 -8.80 34.85
N ALA A 7 -2.99 -10.13 34.86
CA ALA A 7 -2.76 -10.91 33.64
C ALA A 7 -3.92 -10.76 32.64
N ALA A 8 -5.18 -10.87 33.10
CA ALA A 8 -6.34 -10.66 32.24
C ALA A 8 -6.39 -9.23 31.67
N SER A 9 -6.14 -8.21 32.52
CA SER A 9 -6.08 -6.82 32.09
C SER A 9 -4.94 -6.55 31.10
N SER A 10 -3.76 -7.13 31.31
CA SER A 10 -2.61 -6.96 30.43
C SER A 10 -2.85 -7.59 29.05
N ASN A 11 -3.41 -8.80 28.98
CA ASN A 11 -3.78 -9.40 27.71
C ASN A 11 -4.82 -8.56 26.95
N TYR A 12 -5.81 -7.99 27.65
CA TYR A 12 -6.78 -7.08 27.05
C TYR A 12 -6.12 -5.82 26.49
N THR A 13 -5.26 -5.15 27.27
CA THR A 13 -4.51 -3.97 26.81
C THR A 13 -3.64 -4.28 25.59
N ASN A 14 -2.89 -5.38 25.61
CA ASN A 14 -2.10 -5.80 24.44
C ASN A 14 -2.97 -6.10 23.22
N LEU A 15 -4.13 -6.74 23.42
CA LEU A 15 -5.04 -7.05 22.32
C LEU A 15 -5.64 -5.77 21.69
N VAL A 16 -6.03 -4.79 22.51
CA VAL A 16 -6.51 -3.51 21.98
C VAL A 16 -5.39 -2.72 21.31
N ASP A 17 -4.16 -2.75 21.84
CA ASP A 17 -3.01 -2.07 21.23
C ASP A 17 -2.65 -2.69 19.87
N ILE A 18 -2.63 -4.02 19.76
CA ILE A 18 -2.47 -4.73 18.48
C ILE A 18 -3.61 -4.37 17.52
N GLY A 19 -4.85 -4.37 18.00
CA GLY A 19 -6.03 -4.00 17.21
C GLY A 19 -5.93 -2.58 16.65
N ILE A 20 -5.56 -1.62 17.50
CA ILE A 20 -5.34 -0.22 17.12
C ILE A 20 -4.17 -0.11 16.14
N GLY A 21 -3.09 -0.86 16.35
CA GLY A 21 -1.94 -0.91 15.44
C GLY A 21 -2.30 -1.40 14.05
N ILE A 22 -3.08 -2.48 13.96
CA ILE A 22 -3.57 -3.04 12.70
C ILE A 22 -4.50 -2.04 11.99
N VAL A 23 -5.44 -1.44 12.71
CA VAL A 23 -6.41 -0.50 12.12
C VAL A 23 -5.73 0.79 11.67
N SER A 24 -4.86 1.37 12.50
CA SER A 24 -4.13 2.60 12.17
C SER A 24 -3.13 2.38 11.03
N GLY A 25 -2.37 1.27 11.05
CA GLY A 25 -1.46 0.90 9.97
C GLY A 25 -2.19 0.61 8.67
N GLY A 26 -3.30 -0.14 8.73
CA GLY A 26 -4.15 -0.42 7.57
C GLY A 26 -4.74 0.85 6.96
N LEU A 27 -5.31 1.73 7.80
CA LEU A 27 -5.89 2.99 7.34
C LEU A 27 -4.82 3.95 6.78
N GLY A 28 -3.67 4.05 7.46
CA GLY A 28 -2.52 4.83 6.98
C GLY A 28 -2.01 4.32 5.63
N GLY A 29 -1.94 3.00 5.46
CA GLY A 29 -1.58 2.37 4.20
C GLY A 29 -2.58 2.69 3.08
N VAL A 30 -3.88 2.64 3.35
CA VAL A 30 -4.93 2.99 2.36
C VAL A 30 -4.80 4.46 1.93
N VAL A 31 -4.62 5.38 2.88
CA VAL A 31 -4.46 6.81 2.58
C VAL A 31 -3.17 7.08 1.79
N PHE A 32 -2.08 6.41 2.15
CA PHE A 32 -0.82 6.48 1.42
C PHE A 32 -1.00 6.03 -0.04
N TRP A 33 -1.59 4.85 -0.26
CA TRP A 33 -1.84 4.35 -1.60
C TRP A 33 -2.77 5.26 -2.39
N LEU A 34 -3.84 5.79 -1.79
CA LEU A 34 -4.75 6.71 -2.46
C LEU A 34 -4.04 7.97 -2.97
N THR A 35 -3.07 8.47 -2.21
CA THR A 35 -2.27 9.65 -2.58
C THR A 35 -1.23 9.33 -3.66
N VAL A 36 -0.64 8.14 -3.62
CA VAL A 36 0.43 7.72 -4.55
C VAL A 36 -0.12 7.20 -5.88
N LEU A 37 -1.34 6.66 -5.91
CA LEU A 37 -1.95 6.05 -7.10
C LEU A 37 -1.98 6.99 -8.32
N PRO A 38 -2.43 8.26 -8.23
CA PRO A 38 -2.41 9.19 -9.36
C PRO A 38 -1.01 9.41 -9.93
N LEU A 39 0.02 9.45 -9.07
CA LEU A 39 1.42 9.59 -9.49
C LEU A 39 1.91 8.32 -10.19
N GLY A 40 1.49 7.15 -9.71
CA GLY A 40 1.76 5.87 -10.38
C GLY A 40 1.17 5.80 -11.78
N VAL A 41 -0.08 6.27 -11.96
CA VAL A 41 -0.74 6.34 -13.27
C VAL A 41 -0.02 7.33 -14.19
N ALA A 42 0.31 8.53 -13.70
CA ALA A 42 1.07 9.51 -14.47
C ALA A 42 2.42 8.94 -14.93
N LYS A 43 3.13 8.21 -14.05
CA LYS A 43 4.39 7.55 -14.39
C LYS A 43 4.22 6.48 -15.47
N THR A 44 3.24 5.60 -15.34
CA THR A 44 2.96 4.56 -16.36
C THR A 44 2.63 5.19 -17.70
N LEU A 45 1.85 6.27 -17.72
CA LEU A 45 1.58 6.99 -18.97
C LEU A 45 2.84 7.58 -19.57
N ILE A 46 3.72 8.22 -18.78
CA ILE A 46 5.01 8.72 -19.30
C ILE A 46 5.84 7.59 -19.93
N GLN A 47 5.80 6.40 -19.33
CA GLN A 47 6.57 5.23 -19.80
C GLN A 47 5.96 4.55 -21.03
N THR A 48 4.63 4.54 -21.14
CA THR A 48 3.92 3.90 -22.26
C THR A 48 3.72 4.85 -23.44
N ASN A 49 3.79 6.18 -23.24
CA ASN A 49 3.64 7.14 -24.33
C ASN A 49 4.85 7.08 -25.28
N PRO A 50 4.64 6.73 -26.57
CA PRO A 50 5.74 6.67 -27.54
C PRO A 50 6.22 8.08 -27.97
N ASP A 51 5.38 9.09 -27.82
CA ASP A 51 5.68 10.45 -28.25
C ASP A 51 6.64 11.13 -27.27
N LYS A 52 7.88 11.36 -27.72
CA LYS A 52 8.92 12.05 -26.93
C LYS A 52 8.57 13.51 -26.63
N ASN A 53 7.66 14.12 -27.38
CA ASN A 53 7.20 15.49 -27.16
C ASN A 53 6.10 15.57 -26.08
N CYS A 54 5.60 14.43 -25.61
CA CYS A 54 4.61 14.43 -24.56
C CYS A 54 5.23 14.98 -23.25
N SER A 55 4.47 15.81 -22.53
CA SER A 55 4.93 16.46 -21.30
C SER A 55 5.33 15.40 -20.28
N ARG A 56 6.62 15.31 -19.94
CA ARG A 56 7.13 14.42 -18.87
C ARG A 56 6.82 14.91 -17.45
N ASN A 57 6.14 16.06 -17.33
CA ASN A 57 5.68 16.55 -16.04
C ASN A 57 4.42 15.77 -15.60
N PRO A 58 4.49 14.99 -14.51
CA PRO A 58 3.37 14.17 -14.04
C PRO A 58 2.13 15.00 -13.68
N PHE A 59 2.30 16.22 -13.16
CA PHE A 59 1.17 17.09 -12.80
C PHE A 59 0.40 17.58 -14.02
N ARG A 60 1.10 17.89 -15.13
CA ARG A 60 0.43 18.29 -16.39
C ARG A 60 -0.35 17.13 -17.00
N ILE A 61 0.22 15.93 -16.95
CA ILE A 61 -0.46 14.72 -17.40
C ILE A 61 -1.68 14.45 -16.54
N LEU A 62 -1.54 14.51 -15.21
CA LEU A 62 -2.64 14.30 -14.29
C LEU A 62 -3.75 15.34 -14.47
N SER A 63 -3.39 16.61 -14.68
CA SER A 63 -4.35 17.68 -14.99
C SER A 63 -5.06 17.43 -16.33
N SER A 64 -4.34 16.98 -17.36
CA SER A 64 -4.94 16.64 -18.66
C SER A 64 -5.88 15.43 -18.58
N ILE A 65 -5.52 14.41 -17.79
CA ILE A 65 -6.40 13.25 -17.52
C ILE A 65 -7.64 13.70 -16.75
N TYR A 66 -7.45 14.53 -15.73
CA TYR A 66 -8.57 15.06 -14.94
C TYR A 66 -9.54 15.86 -15.82
N GLN A 67 -9.03 16.65 -16.77
CA GLN A 67 -9.88 17.37 -17.73
C GLN A 67 -10.59 16.43 -18.73
N LYS A 68 -9.93 15.37 -19.18
CA LYS A 68 -10.49 14.45 -20.21
C LYS A 68 -11.44 13.39 -19.65
N ALA A 69 -11.13 12.83 -18.49
CA ALA A 69 -11.79 11.65 -17.93
C ALA A 69 -12.21 11.84 -16.46
N GLY A 70 -11.97 13.01 -15.86
CA GLY A 70 -12.33 13.31 -14.48
C GLY A 70 -11.58 12.47 -13.45
N PHE A 71 -12.12 12.44 -12.23
CA PHE A 71 -11.58 11.65 -11.12
C PHE A 71 -11.54 10.16 -11.46
N LYS A 72 -12.57 9.64 -12.16
CA LYS A 72 -12.62 8.23 -12.60
C LYS A 72 -11.53 7.89 -13.61
N GLY A 73 -11.05 8.86 -14.38
CA GLY A 73 -9.88 8.72 -15.25
C GLY A 73 -8.58 8.54 -14.48
N CYS A 74 -8.36 9.32 -13.41
CA CYS A 74 -7.18 9.18 -12.55
C CYS A 74 -7.13 7.83 -11.83
N TYR A 75 -8.29 7.24 -11.56
CA TYR A 75 -8.44 5.93 -10.92
C TYR A 75 -8.81 4.81 -11.91
N THR A 76 -8.78 5.08 -13.21
CA THR A 76 -8.98 4.04 -14.23
C THR A 76 -7.81 3.08 -14.16
N GLY A 77 -8.12 1.78 -14.00
CA GLY A 77 -7.11 0.75 -13.75
C GLY A 77 -6.89 0.38 -12.28
N LEU A 78 -7.65 0.98 -11.34
CA LEU A 78 -7.64 0.58 -9.93
C LEU A 78 -7.85 -0.92 -9.73
N GLY A 79 -8.87 -1.51 -10.37
CA GLY A 79 -9.18 -2.95 -10.24
C GLY A 79 -7.99 -3.85 -10.60
N PRO A 80 -7.44 -3.72 -11.83
CA PRO A 80 -6.21 -4.42 -12.21
C PRO A 80 -5.00 -4.12 -11.32
N THR A 81 -4.88 -2.90 -10.80
CA THR A 81 -3.77 -2.51 -9.90
C THR A 81 -3.89 -3.17 -8.55
N VAL A 82 -5.08 -3.16 -7.92
CA VAL A 82 -5.33 -3.84 -6.65
C VAL A 82 -5.18 -5.36 -6.81
N SER A 83 -5.73 -5.90 -7.91
CA SER A 83 -5.62 -7.32 -8.23
C SER A 83 -4.16 -7.76 -8.43
N ARG A 84 -3.27 -6.90 -8.96
CA ARG A 84 -1.83 -7.21 -9.05
C ARG A 84 -1.09 -6.97 -7.73
N ALA A 85 -1.49 -5.95 -6.97
CA ALA A 85 -0.81 -5.54 -5.76
C ALA A 85 -0.93 -6.61 -4.67
N PHE A 86 -2.09 -7.26 -4.56
CA PHE A 86 -2.29 -8.30 -3.56
C PHE A 86 -1.32 -9.50 -3.75
N PRO A 87 -1.23 -10.16 -4.92
CA PRO A 87 -0.24 -11.21 -5.15
C PRO A 87 1.21 -10.73 -5.05
N ALA A 88 1.52 -9.53 -5.55
CA ALA A 88 2.88 -9.00 -5.50
C ALA A 88 3.35 -8.73 -4.07
N ASN A 89 2.50 -8.12 -3.24
CA ASN A 89 2.80 -7.89 -1.82
C ASN A 89 2.88 -9.23 -1.05
N ALA A 90 1.97 -10.17 -1.32
CA ALA A 90 2.03 -11.50 -0.73
C ALA A 90 3.34 -12.23 -1.08
N ALA A 91 3.74 -12.22 -2.35
CA ALA A 91 5.00 -12.80 -2.80
C ALA A 91 6.21 -12.13 -2.16
N THR A 92 6.17 -10.80 -1.94
CA THR A 92 7.24 -10.06 -1.28
C THR A 92 7.41 -10.50 0.18
N ILE A 93 6.31 -10.67 0.92
CA ILE A 93 6.36 -11.19 2.29
C ILE A 93 6.92 -12.61 2.33
N VAL A 94 6.46 -13.49 1.43
CA VAL A 94 6.99 -14.86 1.34
C VAL A 94 8.48 -14.86 1.02
N ALA A 95 8.91 -14.05 0.06
CA ALA A 95 10.32 -13.91 -0.31
C ALA A 95 11.17 -13.38 0.86
N TRP A 96 10.64 -12.40 1.61
CA TRP A 96 11.27 -11.86 2.81
C TRP A 96 11.42 -12.92 3.90
N GLU A 97 10.36 -13.68 4.22
CA GLU A 97 10.43 -14.77 5.20
C GLU A 97 11.45 -15.84 4.80
N LEU A 98 11.48 -16.22 3.51
CA LEU A 98 12.45 -17.18 2.99
C LEU A 98 13.88 -16.65 3.09
N ALA A 99 14.11 -15.37 2.75
CA ALA A 99 15.41 -14.74 2.86
C ALA A 99 15.92 -14.72 4.32
N LEU A 100 15.06 -14.38 5.27
CA LEU A 100 15.40 -14.41 6.69
C LEU A 100 15.70 -15.82 7.19
N LYS A 101 14.89 -16.81 6.79
CA LYS A 101 15.12 -18.23 7.11
C LYS A 101 16.46 -18.71 6.57
N MET A 102 16.82 -18.32 5.34
CA MET A 102 18.12 -18.65 4.74
C MET A 102 19.29 -17.98 5.47
N LEU A 103 19.09 -16.77 5.99
CA LEU A 103 20.11 -16.04 6.74
C LEU A 103 20.26 -16.51 8.20
N GLY A 104 19.37 -17.39 8.68
CA GLY A 104 19.39 -17.91 10.05
C GLY A 104 18.95 -16.90 11.11
N ILE A 105 18.38 -15.76 10.71
CA ILE A 105 17.85 -14.76 11.64
C ILE A 105 16.49 -15.26 12.11
N LYS A 106 16.50 -15.97 13.24
CA LYS A 106 15.31 -16.42 13.94
C LYS A 106 14.63 -15.20 14.55
N HIS A 107 13.41 -14.89 14.08
CA HIS A 107 12.56 -13.93 14.75
C HIS A 107 12.03 -14.64 16.01
N ASP A 108 12.49 -14.21 17.19
CA ASP A 108 11.78 -14.48 18.46
C ASP A 108 10.37 -13.84 18.40
#